data_AF-A0A2K1NVC3-F1
#
_entry.id   AF-A0A2K1NVC3-F1
#
_cell.length_a   1.000
_cell.length_b   1.000
_cell.length_c   1.000
_cell.angle_alpha   90.00
_cell.angle_beta   90.00
_cell.angle_gamma   90.00
#
_symmetry.space_group_name_H-M   'P 1'
#
loop_
_entity.id
_entity.type
_entity.pdbx_description
1 polymer ?
#
loop_
_entity_poly.entity_id
_entity_poly.type
_entity_poly.pdbx_seq_one_letter_code
_entity_poly.pdbx_strand_id
1 'polypeptide(L)'
;MIISIEGGKTYPNVVPNIKVRSFDSTSGILTCVLTLESFSCQMIMNFNNTLLWTVISNKAITIRLFKSANDVITADLEKIINTFPSTLIMPKGYIIEGRTKIIHNSSIEDIPDEVWIKKDWSNCNIQSEAYKRKPNPKELPVINKTIKFIEADFDKQSDILILDDGAHEISDLIWIQGSNHIIHFIHCKPSKSDKPGCRKSDCDIVFTQAMRSIHWVYSELMFERIKERLHGESKIIFGS
;
A
#
# COMPACT_ATOMS: atom_id res chain seq x y z
N MET A 1 1.94 -23.03 -7.16
CA MET A 1 0.83 -23.91 -6.72
C MET A 1 0.86 -25.18 -7.57
N ILE A 2 0.56 -26.34 -6.99
CA ILE A 2 0.43 -27.61 -7.70
C ILE A 2 -0.94 -28.20 -7.39
N ILE A 3 -1.66 -28.65 -8.43
CA ILE A 3 -2.97 -29.31 -8.31
C ILE A 3 -2.81 -30.77 -8.74
N SER A 4 -3.20 -31.71 -7.89
CA SER A 4 -3.17 -33.14 -8.16
C SER A 4 -4.59 -33.70 -8.13
N ILE A 5 -4.95 -34.45 -9.16
CA ILE A 5 -6.26 -35.08 -9.30
C ILE A 5 -6.06 -36.58 -9.20
N GLU A 6 -6.85 -37.24 -8.35
CA GLU A 6 -6.80 -38.68 -8.16
C GLU A 6 -6.97 -39.47 -9.48
N GLY A 7 -6.07 -40.44 -9.69
CA GLY A 7 -6.01 -41.22 -10.93
C GLY A 7 -5.77 -40.36 -12.18
N GLY A 8 -5.23 -39.15 -12.02
CA GLY A 8 -5.01 -38.18 -13.09
C GLY A 8 -3.60 -37.59 -13.06
N LYS A 9 -3.40 -36.55 -13.86
CA LYS A 9 -2.13 -35.82 -13.95
C LYS A 9 -1.99 -34.85 -12.77
N THR A 10 -0.76 -34.55 -12.40
CA THR A 10 -0.42 -33.42 -11.53
C THR A 10 -0.09 -32.20 -12.39
N TYR A 11 -0.70 -31.07 -12.07
CA TYR A 11 -0.63 -29.82 -12.82
C TYR A 11 0.14 -28.76 -12.01
N PRO A 12 1.42 -28.50 -12.34
CA PRO A 12 2.17 -27.40 -11.75
C PRO A 12 1.82 -26.07 -12.43
N ASN A 13 1.72 -24.98 -11.64
CA ASN A 13 1.58 -23.60 -12.11
C ASN A 13 0.42 -23.35 -13.09
N VAL A 14 -0.69 -24.05 -12.87
CA VAL A 14 -1.89 -23.94 -13.69
C VAL A 14 -2.90 -22.97 -13.06
N VAL A 15 -3.65 -22.27 -13.90
CA VAL A 15 -4.74 -21.38 -13.49
C VAL A 15 -6.08 -22.07 -13.81
N PRO A 16 -6.83 -22.56 -12.81
CA PRO A 16 -8.15 -23.11 -13.05
C PRO A 16 -9.13 -22.00 -13.48
N ASN A 17 -10.11 -22.37 -14.30
CA ASN A 17 -11.18 -21.46 -14.69
C ASN A 17 -12.46 -21.81 -13.92
N ILE A 18 -13.08 -20.82 -13.28
CA ILE A 18 -14.35 -20.99 -12.58
C ILE A 18 -15.42 -20.24 -13.36
N LYS A 19 -16.43 -20.97 -13.85
CA LYS A 19 -17.58 -20.40 -14.57
C LYS A 19 -18.84 -20.52 -13.74
N VAL A 20 -19.58 -19.42 -13.62
CA VAL A 20 -20.92 -19.43 -13.05
C VAL A 20 -21.85 -20.23 -13.96
N ARG A 21 -22.60 -21.16 -13.39
CA ARG A 21 -23.66 -21.92 -14.07
C ARG A 21 -25.03 -21.37 -13.76
N SER A 22 -25.32 -21.12 -12.49
CA SER A 22 -26.60 -20.61 -12.04
C SER A 22 -26.47 -19.93 -10.68
N PHE A 23 -27.42 -19.05 -10.40
CA PHE A 23 -27.60 -18.43 -9.10
C PHE A 23 -29.09 -18.49 -8.75
N ASP A 24 -29.42 -19.10 -7.62
CA ASP A 24 -30.76 -19.08 -7.07
C ASP A 24 -30.88 -17.93 -6.07
N SER A 25 -31.64 -16.90 -6.45
CA SER A 25 -31.87 -15.72 -5.62
C SER A 25 -32.68 -15.99 -4.35
N THR A 26 -33.41 -17.10 -4.29
CA THR A 26 -34.24 -17.47 -3.13
C THR A 26 -33.40 -18.16 -2.06
N SER A 27 -32.60 -19.16 -2.45
CA SER A 27 -31.71 -19.88 -1.53
C SER A 27 -30.35 -19.21 -1.32
N GLY A 28 -29.97 -18.28 -2.19
CA GLY A 28 -28.65 -17.65 -2.21
C GLY A 28 -27.52 -18.57 -2.70
N ILE A 29 -27.87 -19.68 -3.35
CA ILE A 29 -26.91 -20.68 -3.82
C ILE A 29 -26.35 -20.26 -5.18
N LEU A 30 -25.03 -20.10 -5.24
CA LEU A 30 -24.27 -19.91 -6.47
C LEU A 30 -23.62 -21.23 -6.89
N THR A 31 -24.02 -21.76 -8.04
CA THR A 31 -23.41 -22.96 -8.61
C THR A 31 -22.42 -22.58 -9.70
N CYS A 32 -21.20 -23.08 -9.55
CA CYS A 32 -20.09 -22.87 -10.47
C CYS A 32 -19.54 -24.21 -10.96
N VAL A 33 -18.83 -24.17 -12.08
CA VAL A 33 -17.99 -25.28 -12.54
C VAL A 33 -16.56 -24.81 -12.59
N LEU A 34 -15.69 -25.50 -11.88
CA LEU A 34 -14.25 -25.37 -12.02
C LEU A 34 -13.78 -26.31 -13.12
N THR A 35 -13.06 -25.77 -14.09
CA THR A 35 -12.43 -26.52 -15.17
C THR A 35 -10.93 -26.37 -15.10
N LEU A 36 -10.23 -27.50 -15.23
CA LEU A 36 -8.78 -27.59 -15.29
C LEU A 36 -8.38 -28.54 -16.41
N GLU A 37 -7.97 -28.00 -17.55
CA GLU A 37 -7.71 -28.79 -18.76
C GLU A 37 -8.92 -29.69 -19.10
N SER A 38 -8.74 -31.02 -19.10
CA SER A 38 -9.80 -32.01 -19.35
C SER A 38 -10.63 -32.36 -18.11
N PHE A 39 -10.24 -31.91 -16.93
CA PHE A 39 -10.97 -32.16 -15.70
C PHE A 39 -11.98 -31.05 -15.39
N SER A 40 -13.10 -31.43 -14.79
CA SER A 40 -14.03 -30.46 -14.21
C SER A 40 -14.69 -31.00 -12.94
N CYS A 41 -15.03 -30.10 -12.03
CA CYS A 41 -15.84 -30.40 -10.87
C CYS A 41 -16.83 -29.25 -10.60
N GLN A 42 -17.87 -29.54 -9.84
CA GLN A 42 -18.84 -28.52 -9.44
C GLN A 42 -18.39 -27.87 -8.13
N MET A 43 -18.63 -26.57 -8.03
CA MET A 43 -18.41 -25.79 -6.83
C MET A 43 -19.70 -25.08 -6.45
N ILE A 44 -20.07 -25.13 -5.19
CA ILE A 44 -21.26 -24.47 -4.66
C ILE A 44 -20.82 -23.43 -3.64
N MET A 45 -21.21 -22.17 -3.84
CA MET A 45 -21.04 -21.12 -2.84
C MET A 45 -22.38 -20.84 -2.15
N ASN A 46 -22.36 -20.76 -0.82
CA ASN A 46 -23.52 -20.41 -0.01
C ASN A 46 -23.12 -19.64 1.26
N PHE A 47 -23.61 -18.41 1.40
CA PHE A 47 -23.31 -17.55 2.56
C PHE A 47 -23.98 -18.00 3.86
N ASN A 48 -24.98 -18.88 3.80
CA ASN A 48 -25.70 -19.39 4.96
C ASN A 48 -25.09 -20.67 5.54
N ASN A 49 -24.21 -21.34 4.79
CA ASN A 49 -23.53 -22.56 5.25
C ASN A 49 -22.28 -22.22 6.06
N THR A 50 -21.84 -23.13 6.94
CA THR A 50 -20.58 -23.01 7.70
C THR A 50 -19.37 -22.88 6.77
N LEU A 51 -19.26 -23.78 5.80
CA LEU A 51 -18.33 -23.65 4.68
C LEU A 51 -18.94 -22.72 3.64
N LEU A 52 -18.14 -21.76 3.15
CA LEU A 52 -18.59 -20.85 2.10
C LEU A 52 -18.66 -21.59 0.77
N TRP A 53 -17.65 -22.41 0.50
CA TRP A 53 -17.54 -23.22 -0.71
C TRP A 53 -17.65 -24.70 -0.39
N THR A 54 -18.41 -25.43 -1.19
CA THR A 54 -18.45 -26.90 -1.21
C THR A 54 -18.00 -27.39 -2.57
N VAL A 55 -17.11 -28.40 -2.60
CA VAL A 55 -16.59 -29.00 -3.83
C VAL A 55 -17.25 -30.36 -4.05
N ILE A 56 -17.94 -30.52 -5.18
CA ILE A 56 -18.56 -31.77 -5.59
C ILE A 56 -17.74 -32.35 -6.74
N SER A 57 -17.01 -33.43 -6.44
CA SER A 57 -16.21 -34.16 -7.42
C SER A 57 -16.27 -35.65 -7.16
N ASN A 58 -16.12 -36.44 -8.22
CA ASN A 58 -15.96 -37.90 -8.17
C ASN A 58 -14.50 -38.33 -7.95
N LYS A 59 -13.56 -37.38 -7.89
CA LYS A 59 -12.13 -37.63 -7.69
C LYS A 59 -11.62 -36.73 -6.58
N ALA A 60 -10.72 -37.25 -5.74
CA ALA A 60 -10.04 -36.39 -4.78
C ALA A 60 -9.14 -35.36 -5.51
N ILE A 61 -9.19 -34.11 -5.05
CA ILE A 61 -8.39 -33.01 -5.60
C ILE A 61 -7.50 -32.47 -4.47
N THR A 62 -6.21 -32.73 -4.57
CA THR A 62 -5.21 -32.28 -3.60
C THR A 62 -4.46 -31.07 -4.14
N ILE A 63 -4.36 -30.03 -3.33
CA ILE A 63 -3.65 -28.79 -3.66
C ILE A 63 -2.43 -28.68 -2.77
N ARG A 64 -1.29 -28.39 -3.39
CA ARG A 64 -0.04 -28.04 -2.71
C ARG A 64 0.30 -26.57 -3.01
N LEU A 65 0.14 -25.73 -2.00
CA LEU A 65 0.36 -24.29 -2.04
C LEU A 65 1.71 -23.96 -1.39
N PHE A 66 2.54 -23.17 -2.07
CA PHE A 66 3.85 -22.73 -1.58
C PHE A 66 3.72 -21.25 -1.22
N LYS A 67 3.77 -20.92 0.08
CA LYS A 67 3.72 -19.53 0.57
C LYS A 67 5.12 -18.93 0.69
N SER A 68 6.10 -19.75 1.09
CA SER A 68 7.53 -19.43 1.06
C SER A 68 8.33 -20.72 0.79
N ALA A 69 9.66 -20.63 0.72
CA ALA A 69 10.52 -21.82 0.54
C ALA A 69 10.31 -22.89 1.63
N ASN A 70 9.94 -22.46 2.85
CA ASN A 70 9.77 -23.34 4.01
C ASN A 70 8.30 -23.48 4.46
N ASP A 71 7.35 -22.77 3.85
CA ASP A 71 5.92 -22.82 4.18
C ASP A 71 5.12 -23.41 3.02
N VAL A 72 4.80 -24.70 3.12
CA VAL A 72 4.06 -25.45 2.11
C VAL A 72 2.84 -26.11 2.73
N ILE A 73 1.67 -25.72 2.25
CA ILE A 73 0.37 -26.25 2.69
C ILE A 73 -0.08 -27.30 1.68
N THR A 74 -0.43 -28.50 2.17
CA THR A 74 -1.04 -29.54 1.34
C THR A 74 -2.40 -29.91 1.94
N ALA A 75 -3.48 -29.75 1.18
CA ALA A 75 -4.85 -30.03 1.61
C ALA A 75 -5.75 -30.28 0.39
N ASP A 76 -6.97 -30.75 0.62
CA ASP A 76 -7.97 -30.83 -0.43
C ASP A 76 -8.41 -29.44 -0.93
N LEU A 77 -8.99 -29.39 -2.12
CA LEU A 77 -9.43 -28.14 -2.75
C LEU A 77 -10.45 -27.38 -1.90
N GLU A 78 -11.39 -28.07 -1.25
CA GLU A 78 -12.44 -27.44 -0.44
C GLU A 78 -11.83 -26.72 0.77
N LYS A 79 -10.90 -27.37 1.47
CA LYS A 79 -10.16 -26.78 2.58
C LYS A 79 -9.33 -25.60 2.12
N ILE A 80 -8.61 -25.70 1.00
CA ILE A 80 -7.82 -24.57 0.48
C ILE A 80 -8.69 -23.37 0.16
N ILE A 81 -9.78 -23.53 -0.60
CA ILE A 81 -10.60 -22.38 -1.01
C ILE A 81 -11.40 -21.77 0.16
N ASN A 82 -11.69 -22.52 1.23
CA ASN A 82 -12.29 -21.93 2.43
C ASN A 82 -11.26 -21.27 3.36
N THR A 83 -10.00 -21.75 3.35
CA THR A 83 -8.91 -21.13 4.12
C THR A 83 -8.39 -19.86 3.44
N PHE A 84 -8.32 -19.89 2.11
CA PHE A 84 -7.86 -18.81 1.25
C PHE A 84 -8.95 -18.50 0.21
N PRO A 85 -10.04 -17.82 0.62
CA PRO A 85 -11.17 -17.56 -0.26
C PRO A 85 -10.76 -16.71 -1.46
N SER A 86 -11.29 -17.07 -2.62
CA SER A 86 -11.12 -16.27 -3.83
C SER A 86 -11.82 -14.92 -3.68
N THR A 87 -11.16 -13.87 -4.19
CA THR A 87 -11.72 -12.52 -4.30
C THR A 87 -12.67 -12.45 -5.50
N LEU A 88 -13.91 -12.04 -5.28
CA LEU A 88 -14.87 -11.75 -6.35
C LEU A 88 -14.87 -10.25 -6.64
N ILE A 89 -14.62 -9.88 -7.89
CA ILE A 89 -14.74 -8.51 -8.37
C ILE A 89 -16.12 -8.35 -9.01
N MET A 90 -16.95 -7.49 -8.44
CA MET A 90 -18.36 -7.37 -8.83
C MET A 90 -18.54 -6.26 -9.88
N PRO A 91 -19.61 -6.28 -10.71
CA PRO A 91 -19.78 -5.32 -11.81
C PRO A 91 -19.76 -3.84 -11.41
N LYS A 92 -20.12 -3.51 -10.16
CA LYS A 92 -20.07 -2.13 -9.63
C LYS A 92 -18.77 -1.82 -8.86
N GLY A 93 -17.71 -2.61 -9.06
CA GLY A 93 -16.38 -2.39 -8.47
C GLY A 93 -16.26 -2.68 -6.96
N TYR A 94 -17.34 -3.09 -6.28
CA TYR A 94 -17.20 -3.64 -4.94
C TYR A 94 -16.57 -5.04 -5.00
N ILE A 95 -15.86 -5.38 -3.94
CA ILE A 95 -15.11 -6.62 -3.82
C ILE A 95 -15.81 -7.51 -2.79
N ILE A 96 -15.85 -8.82 -3.02
CA ILE A 96 -16.25 -9.79 -2.01
C ILE A 96 -15.05 -10.69 -1.73
N GLU A 97 -14.58 -10.69 -0.49
CA GLU A 97 -13.54 -11.59 -0.01
C GLU A 97 -14.12 -12.47 1.09
N GLY A 98 -14.23 -13.78 0.81
CA GLY A 98 -14.92 -14.70 1.71
C GLY A 98 -16.38 -14.27 1.95
N ARG A 99 -16.69 -13.87 3.19
CA ARG A 99 -18.02 -13.37 3.61
C ARG A 99 -18.08 -11.84 3.74
N THR A 100 -16.99 -11.15 3.44
CA THR A 100 -16.87 -9.72 3.62
C THR A 100 -17.13 -9.01 2.30
N LYS A 101 -18.08 -8.07 2.29
CA LYS A 101 -18.30 -7.14 1.18
C LYS A 101 -17.50 -5.86 1.44
N ILE A 102 -16.55 -5.57 0.57
CA ILE A 102 -15.72 -4.37 0.61
C ILE A 102 -16.28 -3.39 -0.43
N ILE A 103 -16.77 -2.26 0.05
CA ILE A 103 -17.26 -1.15 -0.80
C ILE A 103 -16.15 -0.10 -0.80
N HIS A 104 -15.59 0.19 -1.97
CA HIS A 104 -14.64 1.29 -2.09
C HIS A 104 -15.36 2.61 -1.86
N ASN A 105 -14.67 3.59 -1.28
CA ASN A 105 -15.19 4.93 -1.19
C ASN A 105 -15.39 5.47 -2.61
N SER A 106 -16.64 5.72 -2.98
CA SER A 106 -17.02 6.24 -4.31
C SER A 106 -17.25 7.74 -4.28
N SER A 107 -17.27 8.37 -3.10
CA SER A 107 -17.27 9.83 -2.98
C SER A 107 -15.85 10.36 -3.11
N ILE A 108 -15.74 11.48 -3.83
CA ILE A 108 -14.58 12.35 -3.72
C ILE A 108 -14.80 13.11 -2.41
N GLU A 109 -14.04 12.78 -1.38
CA GLU A 109 -14.03 13.56 -0.15
C GLU A 109 -13.29 14.87 -0.40
N ASP A 110 -13.85 15.97 0.10
CA ASP A 110 -13.12 17.24 0.14
C ASP A 110 -11.94 17.10 1.09
N ILE A 111 -10.80 17.63 0.68
CA ILE A 111 -9.62 17.69 1.54
C ILE A 111 -9.95 18.65 2.70
N PRO A 112 -9.87 18.22 3.98
CA PRO A 112 -10.25 19.08 5.11
C PRO A 112 -9.42 20.36 5.16
N ASP A 113 -10.05 21.49 5.48
CA ASP A 113 -9.36 22.80 5.51
C ASP A 113 -8.18 22.82 6.48
N GLU A 114 -8.24 22.03 7.56
CA GLU A 114 -7.17 21.92 8.55
C GLU A 114 -5.84 21.37 8.00
N VAL A 115 -5.84 20.67 6.87
CA VAL A 115 -4.58 20.19 6.28
C VAL A 115 -3.80 21.32 5.59
N TRP A 116 -4.47 22.43 5.26
CA TRP A 116 -3.86 23.57 4.60
C TRP A 116 -3.25 24.54 5.62
N ILE A 117 -2.00 24.29 5.99
CA ILE A 117 -1.28 25.13 6.95
C ILE A 117 -0.55 26.28 6.22
N LYS A 118 -0.98 27.51 6.48
CA LYS A 118 -0.27 28.71 6.00
C LYS A 118 1.04 28.91 6.77
N LYS A 119 2.15 29.03 6.04
CA LYS A 119 3.49 29.32 6.58
C LYS A 119 4.07 30.61 5.98
N ASP A 120 4.98 31.26 6.71
CA ASP A 120 5.68 32.45 6.23
C ASP A 120 6.91 32.07 5.38
N TRP A 121 6.78 32.25 4.08
CA TRP A 121 7.83 32.00 3.09
C TRP A 121 8.75 33.20 2.85
N SER A 122 8.74 34.22 3.71
CA SER A 122 9.71 35.32 3.65
C SER A 122 11.16 34.81 3.68
N ASN A 123 12.06 35.51 2.98
CA ASN A 123 13.49 35.17 2.87
C ASN A 123 13.75 33.75 2.30
N CYS A 124 12.83 33.24 1.48
CA CYS A 124 12.95 31.95 0.81
C CYS A 124 12.93 32.16 -0.70
N ASN A 125 13.88 31.56 -1.41
CA ASN A 125 13.75 31.35 -2.85
C ASN A 125 12.88 30.12 -3.08
N ILE A 126 11.56 30.33 -3.19
CA ILE A 126 10.59 29.24 -3.36
C ILE A 126 10.74 28.47 -4.67
N GLN A 127 11.54 28.95 -5.62
CA GLN A 127 11.83 28.26 -6.89
C GLN A 127 13.06 27.34 -6.79
N SER A 128 13.79 27.35 -5.67
CA SER A 128 14.96 26.51 -5.43
C SER A 128 14.61 25.46 -4.36
N GLU A 129 14.55 24.19 -4.76
CA GLU A 129 14.22 23.08 -3.85
C GLU A 129 15.42 22.66 -2.98
N ALA A 130 16.54 22.38 -3.65
CA ALA A 130 17.67 21.61 -3.12
C ALA A 130 18.26 22.17 -1.81
N TYR A 131 18.54 21.26 -0.89
CA TYR A 131 19.23 21.58 0.36
C TYR A 131 20.63 22.14 0.10
N LYS A 132 20.97 23.22 0.81
CA LYS A 132 22.32 23.79 0.84
C LYS A 132 22.85 23.78 2.27
N ARG A 133 24.09 23.32 2.46
CA ARG A 133 24.76 23.28 3.78
C ARG A 133 25.04 24.69 4.34
N LYS A 134 25.30 25.65 3.47
CA LYS A 134 25.55 27.06 3.82
C LYS A 134 24.71 27.96 2.88
N PRO A 135 23.38 28.01 3.08
CA PRO A 135 22.51 28.81 2.23
C PRO A 135 22.65 30.30 2.55
N ASN A 136 22.25 31.17 1.62
CA ASN A 136 22.06 32.59 1.90
C ASN A 136 20.86 32.76 2.85
N PRO A 137 21.00 33.35 4.06
CA PRO A 137 19.89 33.51 4.99
C PRO A 137 18.71 34.34 4.47
N LYS A 138 18.95 35.19 3.46
CA LYS A 138 17.92 36.02 2.82
C LYS A 138 17.18 35.31 1.68
N GLU A 139 17.69 34.16 1.23
CA GLU A 139 17.21 33.43 0.06
C GLU A 139 17.36 31.91 0.28
N LEU A 140 16.77 31.42 1.37
CA LEU A 140 16.83 30.00 1.69
C LEU A 140 16.10 29.18 0.60
N PRO A 141 16.67 28.06 0.13
CA PRO A 141 15.92 27.07 -0.62
C PRO A 141 14.74 26.51 0.20
N VAL A 142 13.75 25.93 -0.49
CA VAL A 142 12.53 25.38 0.12
C VAL A 142 12.87 24.39 1.23
N ILE A 143 13.74 23.40 0.97
CA ILE A 143 14.12 22.41 1.99
C ILE A 143 14.76 23.08 3.22
N ASN A 144 15.69 24.03 3.02
CA ASN A 144 16.30 24.77 4.13
C ASN A 144 15.29 25.59 4.94
N LYS A 145 14.29 26.20 4.27
CA LYS A 145 13.23 26.95 4.94
C LYS A 145 12.28 26.02 5.71
N THR A 146 11.97 24.84 5.16
CA THR A 146 11.19 23.80 5.84
C THR A 146 11.89 23.31 7.11
N ILE A 147 13.21 23.07 7.06
CA ILE A 147 14.01 22.75 8.25
C ILE A 147 13.88 23.84 9.32
N LYS A 148 13.80 25.12 8.94
CA LYS A 148 13.57 26.23 9.90
C LYS A 148 12.20 26.21 10.53
N PHE A 149 11.16 25.73 9.85
CA PHE A 149 9.85 25.54 10.47
C PHE A 149 9.88 24.39 11.48
N ILE A 150 10.58 23.30 11.16
CA ILE A 150 10.72 22.15 12.06
C ILE A 150 11.52 22.52 13.31
N GLU A 151 12.61 23.28 13.15
CA GLU A 151 13.50 23.69 14.25
C GLU A 151 12.75 24.39 15.40
N ALA A 152 11.63 25.08 15.12
CA ALA A 152 10.82 25.73 16.14
C ALA A 152 10.11 24.77 17.10
N ASP A 153 9.77 23.57 16.61
CA ASP A 153 9.01 22.54 17.33
C ASP A 153 9.86 21.30 17.66
N PHE A 154 11.16 21.34 17.35
CA PHE A 154 12.08 20.20 17.46
C PHE A 154 12.55 19.96 18.90
N ASP A 155 12.29 18.78 19.45
CA ASP A 155 12.82 18.38 20.75
C ASP A 155 14.23 17.78 20.62
N LYS A 156 15.23 18.51 21.08
CA LYS A 156 16.64 18.11 21.04
C LYS A 156 16.97 16.84 21.83
N GLN A 157 16.09 16.39 22.73
CA GLN A 157 16.32 15.20 23.55
C GLN A 157 15.84 13.93 22.88
N SER A 158 14.79 14.00 22.05
CA SER A 158 14.13 12.81 21.50
C SER A 158 14.01 12.79 19.99
N ASP A 159 14.14 13.94 19.33
CA ASP A 159 13.82 14.04 17.91
C ASP A 159 15.05 13.83 17.04
N ILE A 160 14.80 13.32 15.83
CA ILE A 160 15.80 13.16 14.79
C ILE A 160 15.22 13.71 13.49
N LEU A 161 15.99 14.58 12.82
CA LEU A 161 15.66 15.09 11.49
C LEU A 161 16.67 14.59 10.48
N ILE A 162 16.19 13.88 9.47
CA ILE A 162 16.99 13.28 8.40
C ILE A 162 16.67 13.99 7.09
N LEU A 163 17.70 14.39 6.35
CA LEU A 163 17.58 14.77 4.95
C LEU A 163 17.76 13.54 4.08
N ASP A 164 16.77 13.27 3.24
CA ASP A 164 16.75 12.17 2.30
C ASP A 164 16.28 12.66 0.92
N ASP A 165 17.02 13.61 0.32
CA ASP A 165 16.70 14.26 -0.97
C ASP A 165 17.39 13.61 -2.19
N GLY A 166 17.72 12.33 -2.06
CA GLY A 166 18.48 11.54 -3.03
C GLY A 166 17.60 10.69 -3.95
N ALA A 167 18.23 10.00 -4.92
CA ALA A 167 17.48 9.08 -5.77
C ALA A 167 16.83 7.95 -4.94
N HIS A 168 15.59 7.59 -5.31
CA HIS A 168 14.80 6.56 -4.62
C HIS A 168 14.60 6.80 -3.11
N GLU A 169 14.52 8.08 -2.73
CA GLU A 169 14.16 8.55 -1.39
C GLU A 169 12.85 7.95 -0.84
N ILE A 170 12.78 7.95 0.49
CA ILE A 170 11.54 7.77 1.25
C ILE A 170 10.72 9.07 1.18
N SER A 171 11.35 10.20 1.50
CA SER A 171 10.82 11.57 1.39
C SER A 171 11.94 12.58 1.58
N ASP A 172 11.84 13.78 1.00
CA ASP A 172 12.88 14.82 1.08
C ASP A 172 13.41 15.05 2.51
N LEU A 173 12.52 15.09 3.51
CA LEU A 173 12.85 15.16 4.94
C LEU A 173 12.06 14.11 5.73
N ILE A 174 12.70 13.47 6.69
CA ILE A 174 12.06 12.55 7.65
C ILE A 174 12.28 13.09 9.06
N TRP A 175 11.21 13.42 9.77
CA TRP A 175 11.27 13.88 11.16
C TRP A 175 10.65 12.84 12.09
N ILE A 176 11.47 12.25 12.93
CA ILE A 176 11.06 11.28 13.95
C ILE A 176 10.94 12.05 15.27
N GLN A 177 9.72 12.14 15.79
CA GLN A 177 9.45 12.69 17.12
C GLN A 177 9.40 11.58 18.16
N GLY A 178 10.51 11.36 18.86
CA GLY A 178 10.65 10.23 19.78
C GLY A 178 9.63 10.25 20.91
N SER A 179 9.41 11.39 21.54
CA SER A 179 8.48 11.56 22.67
C SER A 179 7.01 11.36 22.29
N ASN A 180 6.63 11.77 21.07
CA ASN A 180 5.25 11.66 20.58
C ASN A 180 4.97 10.37 19.79
N HIS A 181 6.02 9.59 19.49
CA HIS A 181 5.97 8.43 18.61
C HIS A 181 5.38 8.75 17.22
N ILE A 182 5.70 9.92 16.67
CA ILE A 182 5.24 10.37 15.34
C ILE A 182 6.41 10.37 14.36
N ILE A 183 6.18 9.90 13.14
CA ILE A 183 7.13 10.02 12.03
C ILE A 183 6.48 10.86 10.94
N HIS A 184 7.10 11.97 10.58
CA HIS A 184 6.66 12.84 9.49
C HIS A 184 7.48 12.55 8.24
N PHE A 185 6.79 12.25 7.14
CA PHE A 185 7.36 12.22 5.80
C PHE A 185 7.03 13.53 5.10
N ILE A 186 8.05 14.34 4.86
CA ILE A 186 7.88 15.72 4.40
C ILE A 186 8.46 15.84 2.99
N HIS A 187 7.62 16.25 2.06
CA HIS A 187 7.98 16.48 0.66
C HIS A 187 8.00 17.97 0.36
N CYS A 188 9.10 18.44 -0.21
CA CYS A 188 9.34 19.81 -0.62
C CYS A 188 9.42 19.87 -2.14
N LYS A 189 8.72 20.81 -2.77
CA LYS A 189 8.81 21.03 -4.23
C LYS A 189 8.86 22.53 -4.53
N PRO A 190 9.60 22.94 -5.58
CA PRO A 190 9.76 24.33 -5.92
C PRO A 190 8.45 24.84 -6.51
N SER A 191 8.12 26.07 -6.18
CA SER A 191 7.00 26.74 -6.80
C SER A 191 7.30 27.07 -8.26
N LYS A 192 6.32 26.88 -9.13
CA LYS A 192 6.38 27.33 -10.53
C LYS A 192 6.10 28.83 -10.69
N SER A 193 5.80 29.55 -9.61
CA SER A 193 5.52 30.99 -9.61
C SER A 193 6.43 31.70 -8.62
N ASP A 194 6.53 33.01 -8.81
CA ASP A 194 7.20 33.99 -7.95
C ASP A 194 6.52 34.20 -6.58
N LYS A 195 5.27 33.75 -6.41
CA LYS A 195 4.50 33.92 -5.17
C LYS A 195 4.08 32.58 -4.57
N PRO A 196 4.16 32.44 -3.22
CA PRO A 196 3.62 31.28 -2.52
C PRO A 196 2.11 31.15 -2.75
N GLY A 197 1.61 29.92 -2.88
CA GLY A 197 0.18 29.67 -3.04
C GLY A 197 -0.16 28.19 -3.10
N CYS A 198 -1.44 27.86 -2.97
CA CYS A 198 -2.00 26.51 -3.03
C CYS A 198 -2.59 26.20 -4.42
N ARG A 199 -1.80 26.38 -5.47
CA ARG A 199 -2.25 26.12 -6.83
C ARG A 199 -2.40 24.61 -7.02
N LYS A 200 -3.45 24.19 -7.72
CA LYS A 200 -3.70 22.78 -8.04
C LYS A 200 -2.47 22.06 -8.58
N SER A 201 -1.75 22.67 -9.52
CA SER A 201 -0.55 22.08 -10.12
C SER A 201 0.61 21.87 -9.14
N ASP A 202 0.72 22.72 -8.11
CA ASP A 202 1.73 22.58 -7.07
C ASP A 202 1.31 21.44 -6.12
N CYS A 203 0.03 21.38 -5.75
CA CYS A 203 -0.58 20.32 -4.94
C CYS A 203 -0.45 18.93 -5.60
N ASP A 204 -0.76 18.82 -6.90
CA ASP A 204 -0.71 17.55 -7.64
C ASP A 204 0.70 16.91 -7.56
N ILE A 205 1.77 17.72 -7.62
CA ILE A 205 3.15 17.23 -7.55
C ILE A 205 3.46 16.68 -6.15
N VAL A 206 3.16 17.46 -5.10
CA VAL A 206 3.47 17.04 -3.72
C VAL A 206 2.60 15.85 -3.28
N PHE A 207 1.33 15.80 -3.68
CA PHE A 207 0.45 14.67 -3.39
C PHE A 207 0.91 13.39 -4.09
N THR A 208 1.40 13.48 -5.34
CA THR A 208 1.96 12.32 -6.03
C THR A 208 3.16 11.74 -5.28
N GLN A 209 4.02 12.59 -4.71
CA GLN A 209 5.15 12.14 -3.88
C GLN A 209 4.69 11.55 -2.54
N ALA A 210 3.74 12.21 -1.86
CA ALA A 210 3.16 11.69 -0.62
C ALA A 210 2.53 10.29 -0.82
N MET A 211 1.81 10.08 -1.92
CA MET A 211 1.23 8.78 -2.27
C MET A 211 2.29 7.69 -2.47
N ARG A 212 3.48 8.03 -3.00
CA ARG A 212 4.59 7.07 -3.11
C ARG A 212 5.12 6.65 -1.74
N SER A 213 5.13 7.58 -0.77
CA SER A 213 5.62 7.30 0.58
C SER A 213 4.65 6.52 1.46
N ILE A 214 3.35 6.45 1.11
CA ILE A 214 2.35 5.67 1.85
C ILE A 214 2.76 4.21 2.05
N HIS A 215 3.47 3.61 1.09
CA HIS A 215 3.99 2.25 1.24
C HIS A 215 4.85 2.07 2.51
N TRP A 216 5.63 3.11 2.89
CA TRP A 216 6.48 3.06 4.07
C TRP A 216 5.73 3.13 5.39
N VAL A 217 4.52 3.71 5.41
CA VAL A 217 3.68 3.80 6.61
C VAL A 217 3.31 2.41 7.15
N TYR A 218 3.13 1.44 6.26
CA TYR A 218 2.77 0.06 6.61
C TYR A 218 3.95 -0.92 6.51
N SER A 219 5.15 -0.44 6.19
CA SER A 219 6.30 -1.29 5.95
C SER A 219 7.09 -1.55 7.23
N GLU A 220 7.21 -2.83 7.61
CA GLU A 220 8.08 -3.27 8.70
C GLU A 220 9.57 -2.99 8.41
N LEU A 221 9.92 -2.76 7.13
CA LEU A 221 11.29 -2.51 6.69
C LEU A 221 11.68 -1.02 6.70
N MET A 222 10.80 -0.12 7.16
CA MET A 222 11.04 1.33 7.13
C MET A 222 12.37 1.73 7.79
N PHE A 223 12.61 1.27 9.02
CA PHE A 223 13.83 1.64 9.74
C PHE A 223 15.10 1.04 9.13
N GLU A 224 15.02 -0.18 8.58
CA GLU A 224 16.15 -0.77 7.84
C GLU A 224 16.45 0.04 6.57
N ARG A 225 15.43 0.50 5.85
CA ARG A 225 15.61 1.38 4.70
C ARG A 225 16.24 2.71 5.09
N ILE A 226 15.79 3.33 6.18
CA ILE A 226 16.39 4.59 6.68
C ILE A 226 17.88 4.36 7.00
N LYS A 227 18.20 3.28 7.70
CA LYS A 227 19.58 2.91 8.05
C LYS A 227 20.44 2.68 6.81
N GLU A 228 19.95 1.93 5.83
CA GLU A 228 20.61 1.71 4.53
C GLU A 228 20.95 3.04 3.87
N ARG A 229 20.00 3.97 3.81
CA ARG A 229 20.19 5.25 3.12
C ARG A 229 21.10 6.21 3.89
N LEU A 230 21.11 6.18 5.21
CA LEU A 230 22.08 6.93 6.05
C LEU A 230 23.54 6.51 5.82
N HIS A 231 23.79 5.32 5.26
CA HIS A 231 25.13 4.90 4.86
C HIS A 231 25.59 5.50 3.51
N GLY A 232 24.73 6.21 2.78
CA GLY A 232 25.06 6.76 1.47
C GLY A 232 24.36 8.08 1.14
N GLU A 233 23.10 8.00 0.74
CA GLU A 233 22.33 9.09 0.10
C GLU A 233 21.70 10.07 1.11
N SER A 234 21.49 9.65 2.36
CA SER A 234 20.83 10.46 3.40
C SER A 234 21.80 10.92 4.48
N LYS A 235 21.40 11.95 5.24
CA LYS A 235 22.17 12.45 6.38
C LYS A 235 21.29 12.99 7.50
N ILE A 236 21.75 12.84 8.73
CA ILE A 236 21.12 13.46 9.89
C ILE A 236 21.45 14.97 9.89
N ILE A 237 20.42 15.80 9.99
CA ILE A 237 20.52 17.26 10.08
C ILE A 237 20.48 17.72 11.55
N PHE A 238 19.54 17.18 12.32
CA PHE A 238 19.39 17.43 13.76
C PHE A 238 19.16 16.11 14.52
N GLY A 239 19.54 16.09 15.79
CA GLY A 239 19.52 14.88 16.63
C GLY A 239 20.82 14.10 16.55
N SER A 240 20.95 13.10 17.42
CA SER A 240 22.11 12.20 17.52
C SER A 240 21.66 10.77 17.74
#